data_AF-A0A6I4VSW5-F1
#
_entry.id   AF-A0A6I4VSW5-F1
#
_cell.length_a   1.000
_cell.length_b   1.000
_cell.length_c   1.000
_cell.angle_alpha   90.00
_cell.angle_beta   90.00
_cell.angle_gamma   90.00
#
_symmetry.space_group_name_H-M   'P 1'
#
loop_
_entity.id
_entity.type
_entity.pdbx_description
1 polymer ?
#
loop_
_entity_poly.entity_id
_entity_poly.type
_entity_poly.pdbx_seq_one_letter_code
_entity_poly.pdbx_strand_id
1 'polypeptide(L)'
;MSKAKLSANNQIMIPEAIRDKLQLTPGDVLDFLENEHGEIILKKANRMEALFSVLDEINEEASNEGIKEQDLLDEWEKVRRERSYGEE
;
A
#
# COMPACT_ATOMS: atom_id res chain seq x y z
N MET A 1 13.04 10.31 -26.22
CA MET A 1 11.98 9.28 -26.33
C MET A 1 12.64 7.92 -26.21
N SER A 2 12.55 7.26 -25.06
CA SER A 2 12.94 5.85 -24.94
C SER A 2 11.78 4.98 -25.43
N LYS A 3 12.07 3.96 -26.23
CA LYS A 3 11.09 2.94 -26.64
C LYS A 3 11.48 1.62 -25.97
N ALA A 4 10.50 0.87 -25.51
CA ALA A 4 10.69 -0.47 -24.96
C ALA A 4 9.90 -1.48 -25.81
N LYS A 5 10.41 -2.72 -25.89
CA LYS A 5 9.75 -3.82 -26.59
C LYS A 5 9.07 -4.73 -25.57
N LEU A 6 7.86 -5.17 -25.88
CA LEU A 6 7.21 -6.27 -25.18
C LEU A 6 7.90 -7.59 -25.59
N SER A 7 8.45 -8.29 -24.61
CA SER A 7 9.10 -9.59 -24.82
C SER A 7 8.06 -10.69 -25.08
N ALA A 8 8.51 -11.85 -25.56
CA ALA A 8 7.65 -13.02 -25.73
C ALA A 8 7.04 -13.53 -24.41
N ASN A 9 7.65 -13.17 -23.27
CA ASN A 9 7.18 -13.54 -21.95
C ASN A 9 6.28 -12.45 -21.33
N ASN A 10 5.73 -11.56 -22.16
CA ASN A 10 4.88 -10.44 -21.73
C ASN A 10 5.56 -9.46 -20.76
N GLN A 11 6.88 -9.30 -20.87
CA GLN A 11 7.65 -8.37 -20.03
C GLN A 11 8.05 -7.12 -20.82
N ILE A 12 7.94 -5.96 -20.19
CA ILE A 12 8.50 -4.70 -20.69
C ILE A 12 9.70 -4.35 -19.82
N MET A 13 10.86 -4.14 -20.45
CA MET A 13 12.04 -3.69 -19.74
C MET A 13 12.01 -2.17 -19.56
N ILE A 14 12.15 -1.72 -18.31
CA ILE A 14 12.28 -0.29 -17.99
C ILE A 14 13.72 0.15 -18.30
N PRO A 15 13.93 1.12 -19.21
CA PRO A 15 15.26 1.61 -19.55
C PRO A 15 16.00 2.16 -18.33
N GLU A 16 17.33 2.00 -18.30
CA GLU A 16 18.20 2.43 -17.20
C GLU A 16 17.97 3.89 -16.78
N ALA A 17 17.96 4.83 -17.73
CA ALA A 17 17.71 6.24 -17.45
C ALA A 17 16.38 6.52 -16.72
N ILE A 18 15.36 5.68 -16.93
CA ILE A 18 14.06 5.82 -16.24
C ILE A 18 14.13 5.17 -14.85
N ARG A 19 14.79 4.01 -14.72
CA ARG A 19 15.03 3.38 -13.42
C ARG A 19 15.80 4.29 -12.48
N ASP A 20 16.85 4.95 -12.97
CA ASP A 20 17.67 5.86 -12.16
C ASP A 20 16.87 7.08 -11.73
N LYS A 21 16.12 7.68 -12.67
CA LYS A 21 15.28 8.86 -12.39
C LYS A 21 14.19 8.57 -11.35
N LEU A 22 13.62 7.36 -11.38
CA LEU A 22 12.57 6.94 -10.45
C LEU A 22 13.10 6.15 -9.25
N GLN A 23 14.43 5.99 -9.15
CA GLN A 23 15.12 5.24 -8.09
C GLN A 23 14.54 3.84 -7.88
N LEU A 24 14.27 3.14 -8.99
CA LEU A 24 13.71 1.79 -8.98
C LEU A 24 14.79 0.75 -8.71
N THR A 25 14.53 -0.15 -7.77
CA THR A 25 15.39 -1.29 -7.46
C THR A 25 14.69 -2.62 -7.77
N PRO A 26 15.45 -3.70 -8.03
CA PRO A 26 14.85 -5.03 -8.19
C PRO A 26 14.01 -5.41 -6.97
N GLY A 27 12.75 -5.79 -7.20
CA GLY A 27 11.77 -6.10 -6.15
C GLY A 27 10.81 -4.96 -5.82
N ASP A 28 11.02 -3.75 -6.34
CA ASP A 28 10.02 -2.70 -6.30
C ASP A 28 8.75 -3.12 -7.04
N VAL A 29 7.60 -2.84 -6.43
CA VAL A 29 6.27 -3.07 -7.00
C VAL A 29 5.81 -1.76 -7.65
N LEU A 30 5.23 -1.86 -8.84
CA LEU A 30 4.68 -0.72 -9.57
C LEU A 30 3.18 -0.92 -9.79
N ASP A 31 2.41 0.14 -9.58
CA ASP A 31 0.99 0.17 -9.94
C ASP A 31 0.84 0.57 -11.40
N PHE A 32 -0.09 -0.11 -12.08
CA PHE A 32 -0.52 0.23 -13.44
C PHE A 32 -1.83 1.00 -13.35
N LEU A 33 -1.81 2.23 -13.85
CA LEU A 33 -2.98 3.11 -13.89
C LEU A 33 -3.23 3.54 -15.33
N GLU A 34 -4.49 3.71 -15.71
CA GLU A 34 -4.87 4.32 -16.99
C GLU A 34 -5.35 5.75 -16.71
N ASN A 35 -4.85 6.73 -17.47
CA ASN A 35 -5.33 8.10 -17.38
C ASN A 35 -6.52 8.35 -18.32
N GLU A 36 -7.12 9.54 -18.24
CA GLU A 36 -8.28 9.92 -19.07
C GLU A 36 -7.97 9.96 -20.58
N HIS A 37 -6.68 9.95 -20.95
CA HIS A 37 -6.22 9.92 -22.34
C HIS A 37 -5.95 8.50 -22.86
N GLY A 38 -6.20 7.46 -22.04
CA GLY A 38 -5.94 6.06 -22.38
C GLY A 38 -4.45 5.67 -22.33
N GLU A 39 -3.62 6.47 -21.66
CA GLU A 39 -2.21 6.18 -21.46
C GLU A 39 -1.99 5.38 -20.18
N ILE A 40 -1.08 4.40 -20.24
CA ILE A 40 -0.67 3.63 -19.07
C ILE A 40 0.41 4.39 -18.30
N ILE A 41 0.12 4.72 -17.06
CA ILE A 41 1.02 5.33 -16.09
C ILE A 41 1.53 4.24 -15.15
N LEU A 42 2.85 4.19 -14.98
CA LEU A 42 3.51 3.38 -13.96
C LEU A 42 3.92 4.27 -12.80
N LYS A 43 3.44 3.95 -11.59
CA LYS A 43 3.90 4.59 -10.35
C LYS A 43 4.52 3.56 -9.41
N LYS A 44 5.49 3.98 -8.59
CA LYS A 44 5.98 3.12 -7.51
C LYS A 44 4.86 2.90 -6.50
N ALA A 45 4.57 1.64 -6.19
CA ALA A 45 3.53 1.31 -5.24
C ALA A 45 3.96 1.81 -3.85
N ASN A 46 3.19 2.75 -3.31
CA ASN A 46 3.43 3.25 -1.97
C ASN A 46 2.68 2.38 -0.98
N ARG A 47 3.40 1.48 -0.30
CA ARG A 47 2.81 0.58 0.69
C ARG A 47 2.15 1.32 1.86
N MET A 48 2.60 2.55 2.15
CA MET A 48 1.95 3.38 3.16
C MET A 48 0.60 3.89 2.70
N GLU A 49 0.43 4.28 1.43
CA GLU A 49 -0.89 4.67 0.89
C GLU A 49 -1.90 3.52 1.03
N ALA A 50 -1.49 2.29 0.70
CA ALA A 50 -2.34 1.12 0.85
C ALA A 50 -2.67 0.80 2.31
N LEU A 51 -1.75 1.04 3.24
CA LEU A 51 -2.02 0.90 4.68
C LEU A 51 -2.98 1.99 5.17
N PHE A 52 -2.79 3.24 4.76
CA PHE A 52 -3.65 4.35 5.14
C PHE A 52 -5.07 4.16 4.64
N SER A 53 -5.27 3.67 3.41
CA SER A 53 -6.63 3.40 2.90
C SER A 53 -7.37 2.34 3.72
N VAL A 54 -6.65 1.31 4.19
CA VAL A 54 -7.23 0.28 5.06
C VAL A 54 -7.56 0.87 6.44
N LEU A 55 -6.70 1.71 7.00
CA LEU A 55 -6.94 2.38 8.28
C LEU A 55 -8.14 3.36 8.20
N ASP A 56 -8.28 4.07 7.08
CA ASP A 56 -9.40 4.97 6.84
C ASP A 56 -10.73 4.20 6.79
N GLU A 57 -10.78 3.06 6.09
CA GLU A 57 -11.96 2.19 6.02
C GLU A 57 -12.35 1.63 7.40
N ILE A 58 -11.36 1.20 8.19
CA ILE A 58 -11.58 0.75 9.59
C ILE A 58 -12.16 1.89 10.43
N ASN A 59 -11.64 3.11 10.28
CA ASN A 59 -12.09 4.25 11.07
C ASN A 59 -13.50 4.72 10.69
N GLU A 60 -13.85 4.64 9.40
CA GLU A 60 -15.20 4.92 8.90
C GLU A 60 -16.20 3.90 9.48
N GLU A 61 -15.88 2.61 9.44
CA GLU A 61 -16.75 1.56 9.98
C GLU A 61 -16.90 1.68 11.50
N ALA A 62 -15.81 1.90 12.23
CA ALA A 62 -15.85 2.12 13.68
C ALA A 62 -16.74 3.32 14.04
N SER A 63 -16.68 4.40 13.25
CA SER A 63 -17.55 5.56 13.42
C SER A 63 -19.02 5.23 13.15
N ASN A 64 -19.32 4.41 12.14
CA ASN A 64 -20.67 3.96 11.81
C ASN A 64 -21.27 3.08 12.92
N GLU A 65 -20.46 2.22 13.54
CA GLU A 65 -20.85 1.38 14.68
C GLU A 65 -20.89 2.16 16.01
N GLY A 66 -20.47 3.43 16.01
CA GLY A 66 -20.47 4.30 17.18
C GLY A 66 -19.37 3.97 18.20
N ILE A 67 -18.35 3.22 17.77
CA ILE A 67 -17.17 2.88 18.58
C ILE A 67 -16.36 4.16 18.81
N LYS A 68 -16.12 4.51 20.07
CA LYS A 68 -15.32 5.67 20.44
C LYS A 68 -13.88 5.27 20.70
N GLU A 69 -13.00 6.25 20.61
CA GLU A 69 -11.57 6.09 20.94
C GLU A 69 -11.36 5.46 22.33
N GLN A 70 -12.19 5.84 23.32
CA GLN A 70 -12.09 5.28 24.65
C GLN A 70 -12.43 3.78 24.69
N ASP A 71 -13.40 3.32 23.89
CA ASP A 71 -13.78 1.91 23.82
C ASP A 71 -12.60 1.07 23.28
N LEU A 72 -11.89 1.60 22.27
CA LEU A 72 -10.69 0.98 21.72
C LEU A 72 -9.53 0.95 22.72
N LEU A 73 -9.33 2.03 23.49
CA LEU A 73 -8.29 2.10 24.53
C LEU A 73 -8.57 1.10 25.65
N ASP A 74 -9.82 0.97 26.08
CA ASP A 74 -10.24 0.05 27.13
C ASP A 74 -10.06 -1.42 26.69
N GLU A 75 -10.42 -1.76 25.44
CA GLU A 75 -10.12 -3.08 24.86
C GLU A 75 -8.62 -3.35 24.75
N TRP A 76 -7.84 -2.36 24.31
CA TRP A 76 -6.39 -2.51 24.16
C TRP A 76 -5.70 -2.77 25.50
N GLU A 77 -6.12 -2.08 26.57
CA GLU A 77 -5.63 -2.35 27.92
C GLU A 77 -5.96 -3.75 28.41
N LYS A 78 -7.16 -4.25 28.08
CA LYS A 78 -7.60 -5.60 28.44
C LYS A 78 -6.74 -6.65 27.75
N VAL A 79 -6.55 -6.54 26.44
CA VAL A 79 -5.68 -7.45 25.66
C VAL A 79 -4.24 -7.40 26.18
N ARG A 80 -3.72 -6.20 26.49
CA ARG A 80 -2.37 -6.03 27.03
C ARG A 80 -2.20 -6.72 28.39
N ARG A 81 -3.20 -6.60 29.28
CA ARG A 81 -3.20 -7.31 30.57
C ARG A 81 -3.24 -8.82 30.36
N GLU A 82 -4.15 -9.33 29.53
CA GLU A 82 -4.29 -10.76 29.27
C GLU A 82 -2.99 -11.39 28.72
N ARG A 83 -2.28 -10.70 27.82
CA ARG A 83 -0.96 -11.15 27.35
C ARG A 83 0.13 -11.12 28.43
N SER A 84 0.09 -10.14 29.33
CA SER A 84 1.03 -10.06 30.46
C SER A 84 0.80 -11.13 31.53
N TYR A 85 -0.42 -11.66 31.65
CA TYR A 85 -0.77 -12.74 32.60
C TYR A 85 -0.71 -14.15 31.98
N GLY A 86 -0.49 -14.27 30.67
CA GLY A 86 -0.36 -15.55 29.97
C GLY A 86 1.08 -16.05 29.78
N GLU A 87 2.08 -15.34 30.31
CA GLU A 87 3.51 -15.72 30.29
C GLU A 87 4.02 -16.31 31.63
N GLU A 88 3.13 -16.62 32.59
CA GLU A 88 3.42 -17.43 33.79
C GLU A 88 2.95 -18.89 33.61
#